data_AF-A0A7C9JHH6-F1
#
_entry.id   AF-A0A7C9JHH6-F1
#
_cell.length_a   1.000
_cell.length_b   1.000
_cell.length_c   1.000
_cell.angle_alpha   90.00
_cell.angle_beta   90.00
_cell.angle_gamma   90.00
#
_symmetry.space_group_name_H-M   'P 1'
#
loop_
_entity.id
_entity.type
_entity.pdbx_description
1 polymer ?
#
loop_
_entity_poly.entity_id
_entity_poly.type
_entity_poly.pdbx_seq_one_letter_code
_entity_poly.pdbx_strand_id
1 'polypeptide(L)'
;MSVDLDFAARHAGRPARDLTRRDVARALLAVPSGQALVSLPELRRDLMAAGNPLTAVFWESAKTTLTRIESGVATVGDVQRWLESTGTEPILLTRSYFVWPDESERGPVATEMYARLVAHLEELVEAGVIDPDALAQGDVTSRQAYEELQERWLTAGLPDGRVPGVSVSEEQDAELYAAWDEEEAYALQELRRALDDLPEPPFPAGDLKAAADRLRRSLVSPGFPGNVLRACAGLDEERLPDGDEDLWLRVAAGIAAPISDLPDEEDAARFFDLDGELSHEDSVLASLCAIHHADWLAAIVALTRYGPGVLASPERIARFIADSEDLVSEPDDPEELEATEMLFTSVTPLWAHLGIVDKAEVLTPLGWWGLPKALERAWSGD
;
A
#
# COMPACT_ATOMS: atom_id res chain seq x y z
N MET A 1 -19.08 21.58 -25.04
CA MET A 1 -17.96 22.15 -25.81
C MET A 1 -17.68 21.18 -26.95
N SER A 2 -17.81 21.59 -28.21
CA SER A 2 -17.56 20.68 -29.35
C SER A 2 -16.10 20.20 -29.34
N VAL A 3 -15.85 18.95 -29.74
CA VAL A 3 -14.47 18.46 -29.92
C VAL A 3 -14.03 18.82 -31.33
N ASP A 4 -13.50 20.01 -31.49
CA ASP A 4 -12.86 20.45 -32.72
C ASP A 4 -11.33 20.21 -32.66
N LEU A 5 -10.67 20.43 -33.80
CA LEU A 5 -9.22 20.25 -33.91
C LEU A 5 -8.43 21.13 -32.93
N ASP A 6 -8.92 22.36 -32.66
CA ASP A 6 -8.30 23.29 -31.72
C ASP A 6 -8.44 22.81 -30.27
N PHE A 7 -9.54 22.19 -29.91
CA PHE A 7 -9.71 21.52 -28.61
C PHE A 7 -8.73 20.36 -28.47
N ALA A 8 -8.66 19.46 -29.46
CA ALA A 8 -7.75 18.31 -29.42
C ALA A 8 -6.27 18.74 -29.32
N ALA A 9 -5.86 19.74 -30.12
CA ALA A 9 -4.52 20.31 -30.09
C ALA A 9 -4.18 20.95 -28.72
N ARG A 10 -5.10 21.73 -28.15
CA ARG A 10 -4.90 22.33 -26.82
C ARG A 10 -4.87 21.28 -25.71
N HIS A 11 -5.73 20.27 -25.78
CA HIS A 11 -5.79 19.20 -24.79
C HIS A 11 -4.50 18.37 -24.78
N ALA A 12 -3.95 18.07 -25.95
CA ALA A 12 -2.69 17.33 -26.10
C ALA A 12 -1.44 18.19 -25.88
N GLY A 13 -1.56 19.52 -25.87
CA GLY A 13 -0.41 20.43 -25.84
C GLY A 13 0.46 20.37 -27.09
N ARG A 14 -0.08 19.89 -28.22
CA ARG A 14 0.64 19.64 -29.48
C ARG A 14 -0.08 20.29 -30.67
N PRO A 15 0.64 20.71 -31.72
CA PRO A 15 -0.01 21.22 -32.92
C PRO A 15 -0.77 20.11 -33.67
N ALA A 16 -1.82 20.48 -34.39
CA ALA A 16 -2.70 19.54 -35.12
C ALA A 16 -1.99 18.48 -35.98
N ARG A 17 -0.89 18.87 -36.63
CA ARG A 17 -0.10 18.00 -37.50
C ARG A 17 0.66 16.89 -36.77
N ASP A 18 0.90 17.07 -35.46
CA ASP A 18 1.73 16.20 -34.63
C ASP A 18 0.85 15.43 -33.62
N LEU A 19 -0.49 15.49 -33.75
CA LEU A 19 -1.43 14.74 -32.91
C LEU A 19 -1.34 13.24 -33.19
N THR A 20 -1.17 12.46 -32.13
CA THR A 20 -1.19 11.00 -32.19
C THR A 20 -2.62 10.44 -32.06
N ARG A 21 -2.80 9.15 -32.33
CA ARG A 21 -4.07 8.45 -32.06
C ARG A 21 -4.47 8.54 -30.59
N ARG A 22 -3.50 8.43 -29.69
CA ARG A 22 -3.67 8.57 -28.24
C ARG A 22 -4.17 9.95 -27.85
N ASP A 23 -3.57 11.00 -28.42
CA ASP A 23 -3.99 12.38 -28.17
C ASP A 23 -5.46 12.61 -28.58
N VAL A 24 -5.84 12.12 -29.77
CA VAL A 24 -7.22 12.22 -30.25
C VAL A 24 -8.19 11.38 -29.40
N ALA A 25 -7.80 10.17 -29.01
CA ALA A 25 -8.62 9.32 -28.15
C ALA A 25 -8.88 9.95 -26.77
N ARG A 26 -7.82 10.49 -26.12
CA ARG A 26 -7.93 11.19 -24.83
C ARG A 26 -8.80 12.45 -24.94
N ALA A 27 -8.63 13.25 -26.01
CA ALA A 27 -9.49 14.41 -26.25
C ALA A 27 -10.98 14.03 -26.44
N LEU A 28 -11.27 12.89 -27.07
CA LEU A 28 -12.65 12.39 -27.21
C LEU A 28 -13.24 11.91 -25.87
N LEU A 29 -12.41 11.36 -24.97
CA LEU A 29 -12.83 10.94 -23.62
C LEU A 29 -12.97 12.11 -22.63
N ALA A 30 -12.33 13.25 -22.92
CA ALA A 30 -12.40 14.45 -22.08
C ALA A 30 -13.75 15.19 -22.14
N VAL A 31 -14.71 14.71 -22.94
CA VAL A 31 -16.06 15.27 -23.08
C VAL A 31 -17.13 14.17 -22.99
N PRO A 32 -18.41 14.51 -22.78
CA PRO A 32 -19.49 13.52 -22.84
C PRO A 32 -19.52 12.75 -24.17
N SER A 33 -19.72 11.43 -24.13
CA SER A 33 -19.65 10.53 -25.29
C SER A 33 -20.58 10.94 -26.44
N GLY A 34 -21.82 11.37 -26.15
CA GLY A 34 -22.73 11.90 -27.17
C GLY A 34 -22.19 13.13 -27.91
N GLN A 35 -21.45 14.01 -27.23
CA GLN A 35 -20.79 15.16 -27.86
C GLN A 35 -19.59 14.73 -28.70
N ALA A 36 -18.77 13.81 -28.20
CA ALA A 36 -17.66 13.23 -28.96
C ALA A 36 -18.14 12.57 -30.27
N LEU A 37 -19.21 11.75 -30.20
CA LEU A 37 -19.80 11.06 -31.35
C LEU A 37 -20.27 12.01 -32.45
N VAL A 38 -20.93 13.12 -32.09
CA VAL A 38 -21.38 14.14 -33.03
C VAL A 38 -20.19 14.84 -33.71
N SER A 39 -19.07 14.98 -32.99
CA SER A 39 -17.89 15.71 -33.46
C SER A 39 -16.98 14.89 -34.39
N LEU A 40 -17.06 13.54 -34.36
CA LEU A 40 -16.17 12.65 -35.14
C LEU A 40 -16.07 13.00 -36.65
N PRO A 41 -17.17 13.27 -37.39
CA PRO A 41 -17.08 13.52 -38.83
C PRO A 41 -16.36 14.84 -39.17
N GLU A 42 -16.50 15.86 -38.32
CA GLU A 42 -15.85 17.15 -38.49
C GLU A 42 -14.36 17.06 -38.12
N LEU A 43 -14.05 16.53 -36.94
CA LEU A 43 -12.69 16.31 -36.48
C LEU A 43 -11.85 15.49 -37.49
N ARG A 44 -12.45 14.45 -38.08
CA ARG A 44 -11.81 13.66 -39.15
C ARG A 44 -11.47 14.49 -40.39
N ARG A 45 -12.37 15.40 -40.81
CA ARG A 45 -12.12 16.29 -41.96
C ARG A 45 -11.04 17.31 -41.65
N ASP A 46 -11.05 17.86 -40.44
CA ASP A 46 -10.09 18.87 -40.01
C ASP A 46 -8.68 18.29 -39.91
N LEU A 47 -8.52 17.08 -39.33
CA LEU A 47 -7.25 16.36 -39.30
C LEU A 47 -6.72 16.04 -40.71
N MET A 48 -7.62 15.65 -41.62
CA MET A 48 -7.26 15.44 -43.03
C MET A 48 -6.81 16.74 -43.70
N ALA A 49 -7.48 17.86 -43.44
CA ALA A 49 -7.11 19.18 -43.96
C ALA A 49 -5.78 19.70 -43.36
N ALA A 50 -5.49 19.33 -42.10
CA ALA A 50 -4.23 19.64 -41.42
C ALA A 50 -3.06 18.74 -41.86
N GLY A 51 -3.29 17.76 -42.74
CA GLY A 51 -2.26 16.85 -43.26
C GLY A 51 -1.90 15.69 -42.32
N ASN A 52 -2.73 15.41 -41.31
CA ASN A 52 -2.54 14.33 -40.34
C ASN A 52 -3.75 13.36 -40.35
N PRO A 53 -3.99 12.62 -41.44
CA PRO A 53 -5.15 11.74 -41.52
C PRO A 53 -4.94 10.46 -40.69
N LEU A 54 -5.83 10.23 -39.71
CA LEU A 54 -5.92 8.95 -39.00
C LEU A 54 -6.66 7.89 -39.82
N THR A 55 -6.37 6.61 -39.56
CA THR A 55 -6.89 5.47 -40.33
C THR A 55 -8.39 5.26 -40.14
N ALA A 56 -9.03 4.60 -41.10
CA ALA A 56 -10.44 4.23 -40.97
C ALA A 56 -10.69 3.31 -39.76
N VAL A 57 -9.74 2.41 -39.47
CA VAL A 57 -9.81 1.50 -38.32
C VAL A 57 -9.88 2.28 -37.01
N PHE A 58 -9.03 3.31 -36.84
CA PHE A 58 -9.10 4.19 -35.68
C PHE A 58 -10.49 4.82 -35.53
N TRP A 59 -11.04 5.44 -36.58
CA TRP A 59 -12.34 6.12 -36.50
C TRP A 59 -13.50 5.17 -36.19
N GLU A 60 -13.51 3.96 -36.76
CA GLU A 60 -14.53 2.95 -36.44
C GLU A 60 -14.39 2.42 -35.01
N SER A 61 -13.15 2.23 -34.52
CA SER A 61 -12.91 1.85 -33.12
C SER A 61 -13.40 2.93 -32.15
N ALA A 62 -13.07 4.21 -32.41
CA ALA A 62 -13.49 5.34 -31.60
C ALA A 62 -15.02 5.44 -31.54
N LYS A 63 -15.69 5.35 -32.69
CA LYS A 63 -17.16 5.35 -32.77
C LYS A 63 -17.77 4.20 -31.98
N THR A 64 -17.21 2.99 -32.11
CA THR A 64 -17.69 1.79 -31.41
C THR A 64 -17.58 1.96 -29.90
N THR A 65 -16.41 2.35 -29.39
CA THR A 65 -16.17 2.54 -27.96
C THR A 65 -17.05 3.65 -27.39
N LEU A 66 -17.09 4.82 -28.02
CA LEU A 66 -17.92 5.95 -27.57
C LEU A 66 -19.42 5.61 -27.57
N THR A 67 -19.90 4.81 -28.54
CA THR A 67 -21.29 4.35 -28.56
C THR A 67 -21.60 3.42 -27.39
N ARG A 68 -20.66 2.54 -27.02
CA ARG A 68 -20.82 1.65 -25.85
C ARG A 68 -20.81 2.43 -24.53
N ILE A 69 -19.98 3.47 -24.42
CA ILE A 69 -19.97 4.38 -23.27
C ILE A 69 -21.33 5.09 -23.17
N GLU A 70 -21.81 5.68 -24.27
CA GLU A 70 -23.09 6.39 -24.31
C GLU A 70 -24.27 5.47 -23.95
N SER A 71 -24.23 4.20 -24.34
CA SER A 71 -25.28 3.23 -24.00
C SER A 71 -25.11 2.60 -22.61
N GLY A 72 -24.10 3.00 -21.83
CA GLY A 72 -23.85 2.49 -20.48
C GLY A 72 -23.41 1.02 -20.40
N VAL A 73 -22.89 0.45 -21.51
CA VAL A 73 -22.46 -0.96 -21.57
C VAL A 73 -20.94 -1.13 -21.58
N ALA A 74 -20.19 -0.04 -21.71
CA ALA A 74 -18.72 -0.08 -21.65
C ALA A 74 -18.25 -0.24 -20.20
N THR A 75 -17.25 -1.09 -20.01
CA THR A 75 -16.49 -1.18 -18.75
C THR A 75 -15.26 -0.27 -18.79
N VAL A 76 -14.68 0.05 -17.62
CA VAL A 76 -13.37 0.75 -17.55
C VAL A 76 -12.31 0.01 -18.36
N GLY A 77 -12.29 -1.33 -18.26
CA GLY A 77 -11.39 -2.18 -19.04
C GLY A 77 -11.61 -2.09 -20.56
N ASP A 78 -12.83 -1.83 -21.04
CA ASP A 78 -13.08 -1.61 -22.47
C ASP A 78 -12.44 -0.30 -22.95
N VAL A 79 -12.54 0.76 -22.15
CA VAL A 79 -11.96 2.08 -22.46
C VAL A 79 -10.43 2.00 -22.42
N GLN A 80 -9.88 1.35 -21.39
CA GLN A 80 -8.45 1.14 -21.25
C GLN A 80 -7.87 0.34 -22.42
N ARG A 81 -8.49 -0.80 -22.78
CA ARG A 81 -8.07 -1.59 -23.95
C ARG A 81 -8.12 -0.79 -25.25
N TRP A 82 -9.11 0.09 -25.41
CA TRP A 82 -9.17 0.96 -26.58
C TRP A 82 -8.04 1.99 -26.60
N LEU A 83 -7.72 2.62 -25.47
CA LEU A 83 -6.58 3.54 -25.37
C LEU A 83 -5.26 2.81 -25.67
N GLU A 84 -5.02 1.64 -25.10
CA GLU A 84 -3.85 0.79 -25.39
C GLU A 84 -3.74 0.43 -26.88
N SER A 85 -4.89 0.23 -27.55
CA SER A 85 -4.91 -0.07 -28.99
C SER A 85 -4.43 1.08 -29.89
N THR A 86 -4.26 2.29 -29.33
CA THR A 86 -3.64 3.42 -30.05
C THR A 86 -2.15 3.21 -30.32
N GLY A 87 -1.54 2.20 -29.69
CA GLY A 87 -0.14 1.81 -29.88
C GLY A 87 0.88 2.69 -29.15
N THR A 88 0.41 3.67 -28.38
CA THR A 88 1.26 4.61 -27.63
C THR A 88 0.81 4.82 -26.18
N GLU A 89 -0.33 4.24 -25.79
CA GLU A 89 -0.77 4.22 -24.39
C GLU A 89 -0.19 2.98 -23.69
N PRO A 90 0.63 3.15 -22.63
CA PRO A 90 1.16 2.05 -21.86
C PRO A 90 0.08 1.11 -21.32
N ILE A 91 0.41 -0.17 -21.26
CA ILE A 91 -0.43 -1.19 -20.62
C ILE A 91 -0.38 -0.97 -19.12
N LEU A 92 -1.56 -0.91 -18.49
CA LEU A 92 -1.68 -0.60 -17.06
C LEU A 92 -1.09 -1.69 -16.16
N LEU A 93 -1.37 -2.96 -16.47
CA LEU A 93 -0.89 -4.15 -15.76
C LEU A 93 -0.23 -5.09 -16.78
N THR A 94 1.07 -5.28 -16.63
CA THR A 94 1.89 -6.18 -17.48
C THR A 94 1.85 -7.63 -16.98
N ARG A 95 2.40 -8.60 -17.74
CA ARG A 95 2.44 -10.01 -17.31
C ARG A 95 3.42 -10.25 -16.18
N SER A 96 4.45 -9.42 -16.09
CA SER A 96 5.39 -9.41 -14.96
C SER A 96 4.81 -8.70 -13.73
N TYR A 97 3.50 -8.47 -13.67
CA TYR A 97 2.79 -7.84 -12.55
C TYR A 97 3.23 -6.41 -12.22
N PHE A 98 3.95 -5.73 -13.12
CA PHE A 98 4.18 -4.31 -12.99
C PHE A 98 2.87 -3.56 -13.24
N VAL A 99 2.52 -2.67 -12.31
CA VAL A 99 1.32 -1.83 -12.33
C VAL A 99 1.73 -0.37 -12.32
N TRP A 100 1.27 0.40 -13.31
CA TRP A 100 1.42 1.86 -13.25
C TRP A 100 0.46 2.45 -12.21
N PRO A 101 0.90 3.42 -11.39
CA PRO A 101 -0.02 4.21 -10.59
C PRO A 101 -1.04 4.93 -11.48
N ASP A 102 -2.21 5.19 -10.91
CA ASP A 102 -3.23 6.00 -11.55
C ASP A 102 -2.69 7.40 -11.87
N GLU A 103 -3.19 8.03 -12.94
CA GLU A 103 -2.62 9.29 -13.43
C GLU A 103 -2.64 10.42 -12.40
N SER A 104 -3.60 10.41 -11.46
CA SER A 104 -3.67 11.37 -10.35
C SER A 104 -2.73 11.05 -9.18
N GLU A 105 -2.21 9.82 -9.11
CA GLU A 105 -1.41 9.30 -8.01
C GLU A 105 0.06 9.10 -8.40
N ARG A 106 0.42 9.37 -9.67
CA ARG A 106 1.81 9.25 -10.11
C ARG A 106 2.68 10.32 -9.45
N GLY A 107 3.68 9.86 -8.71
CA GLY A 107 4.83 10.67 -8.32
C GLY A 107 5.64 11.20 -9.52
N PRO A 108 6.64 12.06 -9.26
CA PRO A 108 7.47 12.65 -10.30
C PRO A 108 8.23 11.63 -11.16
N VAL A 109 8.73 10.53 -10.58
CA VAL A 109 9.46 9.48 -11.31
C VAL A 109 8.51 8.67 -12.18
N ALA A 110 7.37 8.22 -11.64
CA ALA A 110 6.33 7.54 -12.40
C ALA A 110 5.83 8.40 -13.57
N THR A 111 5.61 9.70 -13.34
CA THR A 111 5.23 10.66 -14.38
C THR A 111 6.31 10.77 -15.47
N GLU A 112 7.58 10.90 -15.07
CA GLU A 112 8.70 10.96 -16.00
C GLU A 112 8.82 9.68 -16.83
N MET A 113 8.84 8.52 -16.19
CA MET A 113 9.02 7.21 -16.84
C MET A 113 7.85 6.88 -17.76
N TYR A 114 6.63 7.16 -17.33
CA TYR A 114 5.44 6.99 -18.17
C TYR A 114 5.54 7.86 -19.43
N ALA A 115 5.94 9.13 -19.31
CA ALA A 115 6.13 10.02 -20.46
C ALA A 115 7.25 9.54 -21.40
N ARG A 116 8.38 9.04 -20.84
CA ARG A 116 9.47 8.44 -21.63
C ARG A 116 9.01 7.20 -22.38
N LEU A 117 8.19 6.35 -21.76
CA LEU A 117 7.63 5.17 -22.43
C LEU A 117 6.69 5.57 -23.57
N VAL A 118 5.78 6.53 -23.34
CA VAL A 118 4.90 7.04 -24.41
C VAL A 118 5.71 7.54 -25.60
N ALA A 119 6.76 8.35 -25.37
CA ALA A 119 7.63 8.85 -26.42
C ALA A 119 8.36 7.71 -27.16
N HIS A 120 8.85 6.69 -26.43
CA HIS A 120 9.47 5.52 -27.04
C HIS A 120 8.48 4.73 -27.93
N LEU A 121 7.24 4.57 -27.48
CA LEU A 121 6.20 3.91 -28.26
C LEU A 121 5.81 4.72 -29.51
N GLU A 122 5.79 6.05 -29.41
CA GLU A 122 5.59 6.95 -30.58
C GLU A 122 6.68 6.73 -31.65
N GLU A 123 7.96 6.65 -31.24
CA GLU A 123 9.07 6.35 -32.13
C GLU A 123 8.92 4.96 -32.81
N LEU A 124 8.46 3.95 -32.06
CA LEU A 124 8.25 2.61 -32.59
C LEU A 124 7.06 2.52 -33.55
N VAL A 125 6.01 3.32 -33.34
CA VAL A 125 4.90 3.47 -34.29
C VAL A 125 5.39 4.15 -35.57
N GLU A 126 6.17 5.23 -35.46
CA GLU A 126 6.74 5.91 -36.64
C GLU A 126 7.69 5.00 -37.44
N ALA A 127 8.47 4.17 -36.74
CA ALA A 127 9.34 3.16 -37.34
C ALA A 127 8.59 1.96 -37.94
N GLY A 128 7.26 1.86 -37.75
CA GLY A 128 6.44 0.75 -38.23
C GLY A 128 6.67 -0.58 -37.50
N VAL A 129 7.26 -0.53 -36.30
CA VAL A 129 7.44 -1.71 -35.43
C VAL A 129 6.12 -2.08 -34.75
N ILE A 130 5.33 -1.08 -34.38
CA ILE A 130 3.99 -1.24 -33.82
C ILE A 130 2.97 -0.91 -34.92
N ASP A 131 2.01 -1.82 -35.14
CA ASP A 131 0.85 -1.58 -36.01
C ASP A 131 -0.40 -1.30 -35.15
N PRO A 132 -0.82 -0.04 -34.99
CA PRO A 132 -1.98 0.26 -34.16
C PRO A 132 -3.31 -0.08 -34.84
N ASP A 133 -3.36 -0.32 -36.16
CA ASP A 133 -4.58 -0.84 -36.79
C ASP A 133 -4.78 -2.32 -36.44
N ALA A 134 -3.70 -3.11 -36.40
CA ALA A 134 -3.76 -4.50 -35.95
C ALA A 134 -4.17 -4.60 -34.47
N LEU A 135 -3.63 -3.73 -33.62
CA LEU A 135 -4.03 -3.63 -32.21
C LEU A 135 -5.52 -3.28 -32.07
N ALA A 136 -6.01 -2.28 -32.80
CA ALA A 136 -7.42 -1.86 -32.76
C ALA A 136 -8.39 -2.95 -33.29
N GLN A 137 -7.92 -3.86 -34.15
CA GLN A 137 -8.68 -5.01 -34.63
C GLN A 137 -8.66 -6.20 -33.66
N GLY A 138 -7.90 -6.12 -32.57
CA GLY A 138 -7.78 -7.18 -31.58
C GLY A 138 -6.86 -8.32 -32.01
N ASP A 139 -5.88 -8.05 -32.87
CA ASP A 139 -4.88 -9.05 -33.25
C ASP A 139 -4.05 -9.48 -32.03
N VAL A 140 -4.15 -10.76 -31.67
CA VAL A 140 -3.54 -11.31 -30.46
C VAL A 140 -2.02 -11.26 -30.54
N THR A 141 -1.44 -11.54 -31.71
CA THR A 141 0.03 -11.53 -31.88
C THR A 141 0.60 -10.12 -31.76
N SER A 142 -0.04 -9.13 -32.36
CA SER A 142 0.35 -7.72 -32.24
C SER A 142 0.22 -7.24 -30.80
N ARG A 143 -0.84 -7.65 -30.09
CA ARG A 143 -1.00 -7.33 -28.66
C ARG A 143 0.12 -7.93 -27.81
N GLN A 144 0.49 -9.19 -28.05
CA GLN A 144 1.60 -9.84 -27.35
C GLN A 144 2.92 -9.13 -27.60
N ALA A 145 3.22 -8.80 -28.85
CA ALA A 145 4.44 -8.06 -29.20
C ALA A 145 4.48 -6.67 -28.56
N TYR A 146 3.34 -5.98 -28.48
CA TYR A 146 3.21 -4.66 -27.83
C TYR A 146 3.49 -4.73 -26.33
N GLU A 147 3.02 -5.79 -25.67
CA GLU A 147 3.26 -6.05 -24.25
C GLU A 147 4.74 -6.40 -23.99
N GLU A 148 5.33 -7.30 -24.79
CA GLU A 148 6.75 -7.67 -24.71
C GLU A 148 7.71 -6.51 -24.97
N LEU A 149 7.32 -5.52 -25.79
CA LEU A 149 8.11 -4.30 -26.00
C LEU A 149 8.18 -3.46 -24.72
N GLN A 150 7.05 -3.31 -24.03
CA GLN A 150 6.97 -2.52 -22.81
C GLN A 150 7.67 -3.20 -21.64
N GLU A 151 7.52 -4.52 -21.48
CA GLU A 151 8.24 -5.29 -20.46
C GLU A 151 9.75 -5.19 -20.62
N ARG A 152 10.23 -5.28 -21.87
CA ARG A 152 11.66 -5.06 -22.16
C ARG A 152 12.10 -3.63 -21.86
N TRP A 153 11.26 -2.64 -22.12
CA TRP A 153 11.59 -1.26 -21.80
C TRP A 153 11.65 -1.02 -20.30
N LEU A 154 10.70 -1.57 -19.53
CA LEU A 154 10.64 -1.45 -18.07
C LEU A 154 11.85 -2.09 -17.37
N THR A 155 12.41 -3.14 -17.96
CA THR A 155 13.55 -3.89 -17.40
C THR A 155 14.90 -3.48 -17.98
N ALA A 156 14.93 -2.69 -19.06
CA ALA A 156 16.16 -2.21 -19.66
C ALA A 156 16.74 -1.03 -18.90
N GLY A 157 18.07 -1.04 -18.71
CA GLY A 157 18.79 0.11 -18.17
C GLY A 157 18.76 1.30 -19.14
N LEU A 158 18.34 2.46 -18.65
CA LEU A 158 18.39 3.72 -19.37
C LEU A 158 19.81 4.30 -19.37
N PRO A 159 20.13 5.25 -20.28
CA PRO A 159 21.46 5.87 -20.34
C PRO A 159 21.88 6.61 -19.07
N ASP A 160 20.93 6.99 -18.21
CA ASP A 160 21.17 7.61 -16.90
C ASP A 160 21.41 6.59 -15.78
N GLY A 161 21.41 5.29 -16.09
CA GLY A 161 21.68 4.19 -15.17
C GLY A 161 20.45 3.65 -14.45
N ARG A 162 19.28 4.29 -14.57
CA ARG A 162 18.02 3.82 -13.96
C ARG A 162 17.42 2.67 -14.74
N VAL A 163 16.70 1.79 -14.05
CA VAL A 163 15.80 0.79 -14.65
C VAL A 163 14.38 1.26 -14.39
N PRO A 164 13.56 1.55 -15.42
CA PRO A 164 12.28 2.24 -15.22
C PRO A 164 11.34 1.54 -14.25
N GLY A 165 11.17 0.22 -14.37
CA GLY A 165 10.28 -0.54 -13.49
C GLY A 165 10.73 -0.44 -12.03
N VAL A 166 12.02 -0.63 -11.76
CA VAL A 166 12.60 -0.52 -10.41
C VAL A 166 12.43 0.90 -9.86
N SER A 167 12.77 1.92 -10.64
CA SER A 167 12.69 3.31 -10.17
C SER A 167 11.26 3.78 -9.88
N VAL A 168 10.25 3.23 -10.57
CA VAL A 168 8.85 3.52 -10.25
C VAL A 168 8.43 2.78 -8.99
N SER A 169 8.79 1.51 -8.84
CA SER A 169 8.52 0.74 -7.62
C SER A 169 9.17 1.38 -6.39
N GLU A 170 10.44 1.80 -6.48
CA GLU A 170 11.14 2.51 -5.40
C GLU A 170 10.44 3.82 -4.98
N GLU A 171 9.86 4.56 -5.92
CA GLU A 171 9.06 5.75 -5.60
C GLU A 171 7.77 5.37 -4.87
N GLN A 172 7.05 4.35 -5.34
CA GLN A 172 5.83 3.88 -4.69
C GLN A 172 6.10 3.35 -3.27
N ASP A 173 7.18 2.59 -3.10
CA ASP A 173 7.60 2.08 -1.80
C ASP A 173 7.95 3.25 -0.86
N ALA A 174 8.69 4.25 -1.35
CA ALA A 174 9.01 5.44 -0.56
C ALA A 174 7.77 6.24 -0.15
N GLU A 175 6.78 6.37 -1.04
CA GLU A 175 5.50 7.01 -0.73
C GLU A 175 4.71 6.22 0.32
N LEU A 176 4.70 4.89 0.21
CA LEU A 176 4.07 3.99 1.19
C LEU A 176 4.73 4.12 2.56
N TYR A 177 6.07 4.10 2.62
CA TYR A 177 6.80 4.29 3.88
C TYR A 177 6.57 5.68 4.48
N ALA A 178 6.53 6.73 3.65
CA ALA A 178 6.23 8.08 4.15
C ALA A 178 4.81 8.18 4.73
N ALA A 179 3.82 7.55 4.10
CA ALA A 179 2.46 7.50 4.63
C ALA A 179 2.38 6.74 5.96
N TRP A 180 3.14 5.64 6.08
CA TRP A 180 3.29 4.89 7.33
C TRP A 180 3.91 5.77 8.43
N ASP A 181 5.02 6.46 8.14
CA ASP A 181 5.70 7.37 9.08
C ASP A 181 4.76 8.50 9.55
N GLU A 182 3.92 9.03 8.65
CA GLU A 182 2.91 10.04 8.99
C GLU A 182 1.83 9.48 9.93
N GLU A 183 1.35 8.26 9.68
CA GLU A 183 0.38 7.57 10.55
C GLU A 183 0.98 7.32 11.95
N GLU A 184 2.23 6.83 12.01
CA GLU A 184 2.96 6.60 13.26
C GLU A 184 3.13 7.92 14.04
N ALA A 185 3.58 8.99 13.37
CA ALA A 185 3.77 10.29 13.98
C ALA A 185 2.44 10.89 14.51
N TYR A 186 1.35 10.70 13.76
CA TYR A 186 0.01 11.09 14.20
C TYR A 186 -0.44 10.29 15.42
N ALA A 187 -0.30 8.95 15.39
CA ALA A 187 -0.66 8.08 16.50
C ALA A 187 0.15 8.40 17.77
N LEU A 188 1.44 8.72 17.64
CA LEU A 188 2.29 9.17 18.74
C LEU A 188 1.83 10.50 19.32
N GLN A 189 1.47 11.46 18.47
CA GLN A 189 0.91 12.74 18.93
C GLN A 189 -0.38 12.53 19.70
N GLU A 190 -1.26 11.67 19.21
CA GLU A 190 -2.53 11.33 19.83
C GLU A 190 -2.37 10.57 21.15
N LEU A 191 -1.40 9.65 21.22
CA LEU A 191 -1.04 8.99 22.47
C LEU A 191 -0.63 10.02 23.52
N ARG A 192 0.31 10.92 23.18
CA ARG A 192 0.77 11.97 24.11
C ARG A 192 -0.39 12.85 24.58
N ARG A 193 -1.25 13.29 23.64
CA ARG A 193 -2.46 14.07 23.94
C ARG A 193 -3.40 13.33 24.90
N ALA A 194 -3.63 12.04 24.68
CA ALA A 194 -4.51 11.24 25.52
C ALA A 194 -3.94 10.99 26.92
N LEU A 195 -2.61 10.96 27.06
CA LEU A 195 -1.91 10.76 28.32
C LEU A 195 -1.76 12.04 29.15
N ASP A 196 -1.70 13.21 28.52
CA ASP A 196 -1.50 14.51 29.21
C ASP A 196 -2.53 14.80 30.31
N ASP A 197 -3.76 14.31 30.16
CA ASP A 197 -4.85 14.49 31.12
C ASP A 197 -4.93 13.40 32.20
N LEU A 198 -4.05 12.38 32.14
CA LEU A 198 -4.09 11.22 33.04
C LEU A 198 -3.05 11.33 34.17
N PRO A 199 -3.36 10.77 35.36
CA PRO A 199 -2.39 10.75 36.45
C PRO A 199 -1.21 9.83 36.11
N GLU A 200 0.00 10.26 36.47
CA GLU A 200 1.19 9.43 36.28
C GLU A 200 1.10 8.14 37.12
N PRO A 201 1.23 6.95 36.52
CA PRO A 201 1.14 5.69 37.23
C PRO A 201 2.36 5.48 38.15
N PRO A 202 2.18 4.86 39.34
CA PRO A 202 3.26 4.61 40.27
C PRO A 202 4.25 3.58 39.70
N PHE A 203 5.55 3.79 39.95
CA PHE A 203 6.61 2.90 39.48
C PHE A 203 6.56 1.50 40.15
N PRO A 204 6.32 0.41 39.40
CA PRO A 204 6.11 -0.93 39.95
C PRO A 204 7.42 -1.72 40.05
N ALA A 205 8.37 -1.25 40.87
CA ALA A 205 9.74 -1.79 40.94
C ALA A 205 9.83 -3.31 41.15
N GLY A 206 8.98 -3.85 42.03
CA GLY A 206 8.99 -5.28 42.34
C GLY A 206 8.51 -6.15 41.18
N ASP A 207 7.43 -5.72 40.51
CA ASP A 207 6.85 -6.44 39.38
C ASP A 207 7.75 -6.35 38.15
N LEU A 208 8.34 -5.17 37.90
CA LEU A 208 9.32 -4.96 36.84
C LEU A 208 10.51 -5.89 37.00
N LYS A 209 11.09 -5.95 38.22
CA LYS A 209 12.21 -6.85 38.50
C LYS A 209 11.85 -8.32 38.23
N ALA A 210 10.68 -8.76 38.70
CA ALA A 210 10.22 -10.13 38.49
C ALA A 210 9.99 -10.45 37.01
N ALA A 211 9.50 -9.48 36.23
CA ALA A 211 9.32 -9.59 34.79
C ALA A 211 10.66 -9.65 34.04
N ALA A 212 11.60 -8.76 34.36
CA ALA A 212 12.93 -8.74 33.76
C ALA A 212 13.72 -10.03 34.04
N ASP A 213 13.67 -10.54 35.28
CA ASP A 213 14.31 -11.83 35.62
C ASP A 213 13.73 -13.00 34.81
N ARG A 214 12.42 -12.96 34.52
CA ARG A 214 11.76 -13.97 33.67
C ARG A 214 12.17 -13.81 32.21
N LEU A 215 12.14 -12.60 31.67
CA LEU A 215 12.57 -12.29 30.31
C LEU A 215 14.00 -12.78 30.06
N ARG A 216 14.96 -12.48 30.95
CA ARG A 216 16.35 -12.92 30.76
C ARG A 216 16.51 -14.44 30.65
N ARG A 217 15.64 -15.22 31.29
CA ARG A 217 15.66 -16.69 31.15
C ARG A 217 15.01 -17.15 29.86
N SER A 218 13.92 -16.50 29.47
CA SER A 218 13.16 -16.87 28.26
C SER A 218 13.87 -16.44 26.98
N LEU A 219 14.52 -15.27 26.96
CA LEU A 219 15.24 -14.75 25.80
C LEU A 219 16.56 -15.49 25.51
N VAL A 220 17.02 -16.40 26.37
CA VAL A 220 18.18 -17.27 26.08
C VAL A 220 17.76 -18.73 25.81
N SER A 221 16.47 -19.02 25.93
CA SER A 221 15.94 -20.36 25.67
C SER A 221 15.34 -20.40 24.26
N PRO A 222 15.61 -21.44 23.47
CA PRO A 222 15.00 -21.57 22.14
C PRO A 222 13.50 -21.83 22.26
N GLY A 223 12.74 -21.23 21.34
CA GLY A 223 11.31 -21.46 21.16
C GLY A 223 10.42 -20.38 21.77
N PHE A 224 9.11 -20.57 21.60
CA PHE A 224 8.08 -19.65 22.05
C PHE A 224 8.02 -19.52 23.59
N PRO A 225 7.85 -18.30 24.15
CA PRO A 225 7.76 -17.01 23.44
C PRO A 225 9.12 -16.33 23.21
N GLY A 226 10.24 -16.92 23.64
CA GLY A 226 11.57 -16.29 23.63
C GLY A 226 12.01 -15.85 22.23
N ASN A 227 11.84 -16.70 21.22
CA ASN A 227 12.18 -16.38 19.83
C ASN A 227 11.43 -15.15 19.30
N VAL A 228 10.10 -15.15 19.45
CA VAL A 228 9.22 -14.05 19.00
C VAL A 228 9.59 -12.75 19.70
N LEU A 229 9.78 -12.76 21.02
CA LEU A 229 10.14 -11.58 21.80
C LEU A 229 11.51 -11.02 21.40
N ARG A 230 12.48 -11.87 21.04
CA ARG A 230 13.78 -11.41 20.52
C ARG A 230 13.64 -10.78 19.13
N ALA A 231 12.90 -11.40 18.23
CA ALA A 231 12.67 -10.90 16.89
C ALA A 231 11.98 -9.52 16.92
N CYS A 232 10.89 -9.42 17.70
CA CYS A 232 10.18 -8.17 17.96
C CYS A 232 11.11 -7.05 18.46
N ALA A 233 12.01 -7.36 19.39
CA ALA A 233 12.87 -6.39 20.05
C ALA A 233 14.23 -6.14 19.36
N GLY A 234 14.51 -6.83 18.25
CA GLY A 234 15.82 -6.81 17.56
C GLY A 234 16.96 -7.19 18.50
N LEU A 235 16.76 -8.19 19.36
CA LEU A 235 17.73 -8.61 20.38
C LEU A 235 18.51 -9.86 19.97
N ASP A 236 19.82 -9.80 20.18
CA ASP A 236 20.73 -10.94 20.11
C ASP A 236 20.83 -11.61 21.50
N GLU A 237 20.88 -12.95 21.53
CA GLU A 237 21.02 -13.76 22.74
C GLU A 237 22.24 -13.35 23.58
N GLU A 238 23.31 -12.87 22.93
CA GLU A 238 24.57 -12.49 23.58
C GLU A 238 24.60 -11.04 24.11
N ARG A 239 23.61 -10.20 23.77
CA ARG A 239 23.65 -8.74 24.04
C ARG A 239 22.34 -8.20 24.60
N LEU A 240 21.84 -8.81 25.66
CA LEU A 240 20.67 -8.30 26.38
C LEU A 240 21.01 -7.04 27.19
N PRO A 241 20.11 -6.05 27.28
CA PRO A 241 20.29 -4.90 28.16
C PRO A 241 20.48 -5.27 29.65
N ASP A 242 21.42 -4.57 30.31
CA ASP A 242 21.70 -4.77 31.73
C ASP A 242 20.57 -4.25 32.64
N GLY A 243 19.92 -3.14 32.25
CA GLY A 243 18.85 -2.51 33.02
C GLY A 243 17.51 -3.24 32.88
N ASP A 244 16.84 -3.50 34.02
CA ASP A 244 15.52 -4.16 34.05
C ASP A 244 14.46 -3.35 33.27
N GLU A 245 14.47 -2.03 33.42
CA GLU A 245 13.56 -1.11 32.75
C GLU A 245 13.79 -1.08 31.24
N ASP A 246 15.04 -0.92 30.80
CA ASP A 246 15.37 -0.86 29.38
C ASP A 246 15.08 -2.20 28.67
N LEU A 247 15.43 -3.33 29.29
CA LEU A 247 15.11 -4.65 28.77
C LEU A 247 13.59 -4.83 28.60
N TRP A 248 12.82 -4.51 29.63
CA TRP A 248 11.38 -4.71 29.61
C TRP A 248 10.68 -3.79 28.61
N LEU A 249 11.03 -2.50 28.61
CA LEU A 249 10.44 -1.51 27.70
C LEU A 249 10.79 -1.82 26.24
N ARG A 250 12.03 -2.23 25.95
CA ARG A 250 12.43 -2.60 24.59
C ARG A 250 11.66 -3.81 24.07
N VAL A 251 11.46 -4.84 24.90
CA VAL A 251 10.68 -6.01 24.51
C VAL A 251 9.20 -5.68 24.37
N ALA A 252 8.63 -4.89 25.28
CA ALA A 252 7.23 -4.47 25.20
C ALA A 252 6.97 -3.57 23.98
N ALA A 253 7.88 -2.65 23.65
CA ALA A 253 7.80 -1.79 22.47
C ALA A 253 7.84 -2.61 21.19
N GLY A 254 8.74 -3.60 21.11
CA GLY A 254 8.86 -4.48 19.95
C GLY A 254 7.60 -5.33 19.67
N ILE A 255 6.71 -5.54 20.63
CA ILE A 255 5.43 -6.23 20.35
C ILE A 255 4.50 -5.32 19.55
N ALA A 256 4.53 -4.00 19.81
CA ALA A 256 3.68 -3.03 19.14
C ALA A 256 4.26 -2.54 17.80
N ALA A 257 5.58 -2.47 17.69
CA ALA A 257 6.29 -2.22 16.45
C ALA A 257 7.41 -3.28 16.29
N PRO A 258 7.08 -4.48 15.78
CA PRO A 258 8.07 -5.52 15.55
C PRO A 258 9.16 -5.01 14.60
N ILE A 259 10.42 -5.05 15.05
CA ILE A 259 11.59 -4.65 14.24
C ILE A 259 11.79 -5.56 13.03
N SER A 260 11.13 -6.72 13.00
CA SER A 260 11.38 -7.81 12.07
C SER A 260 11.62 -7.30 10.65
N ASP A 261 12.90 -7.30 10.25
CA ASP A 261 13.32 -7.61 8.90
C ASP A 261 12.65 -8.94 8.60
N LEU A 262 11.49 -8.92 7.93
CA LEU A 262 11.04 -10.10 7.23
C LEU A 262 12.23 -10.47 6.32
N PRO A 263 12.81 -11.67 6.46
CA PRO A 263 14.01 -12.02 5.73
C PRO A 263 13.77 -11.79 4.23
N ASP A 264 14.80 -11.24 3.56
CA ASP A 264 14.89 -10.80 2.16
C ASP A 264 13.92 -11.49 1.18
N GLU A 265 13.61 -10.86 0.04
CA GLU A 265 12.73 -11.39 -1.04
C GLU A 265 12.92 -12.89 -1.41
N GLU A 266 14.09 -13.50 -1.14
CA GLU A 266 14.32 -14.95 -1.27
C GLU A 266 13.57 -15.82 -0.25
N ASP A 267 13.28 -15.34 0.97
CA ASP A 267 12.45 -16.01 1.99
C ASP A 267 10.98 -15.59 1.92
N ALA A 268 10.63 -14.49 1.24
CA ALA A 268 9.25 -14.19 0.86
C ALA A 268 8.63 -15.34 0.04
N ALA A 269 9.46 -16.09 -0.69
CA ALA A 269 9.07 -17.33 -1.38
C ALA A 269 8.47 -18.40 -0.45
N ARG A 270 8.81 -18.42 0.86
CA ARG A 270 8.15 -19.29 1.85
C ARG A 270 6.76 -18.81 2.23
N PHE A 271 6.50 -17.51 2.17
CA PHE A 271 5.15 -16.94 2.32
C PHE A 271 4.31 -17.14 1.04
N PHE A 272 4.94 -17.31 -0.12
CA PHE A 272 4.28 -17.69 -1.38
C PHE A 272 4.10 -19.21 -1.56
N ASP A 273 4.63 -20.05 -0.65
CA ASP A 273 4.23 -21.45 -0.55
C ASP A 273 2.83 -21.50 0.08
N LEU A 274 1.80 -21.21 -0.73
CA LEU A 274 0.38 -21.23 -0.36
C LEU A 274 -0.08 -22.60 0.18
N ASP A 275 0.75 -23.65 0.05
CA ASP A 275 0.50 -25.00 0.55
C ASP A 275 1.28 -25.32 1.85
N GLY A 276 2.16 -24.43 2.34
CA GLY A 276 2.96 -24.60 3.55
C GLY A 276 2.32 -23.96 4.79
N GLU A 277 2.10 -24.73 5.87
CA GLU A 277 1.67 -24.17 7.16
C GLU A 277 2.79 -23.31 7.76
N LEU A 278 2.51 -22.02 8.02
CA LEU A 278 3.41 -21.15 8.79
C LEU A 278 3.71 -21.77 10.15
N SER A 279 4.94 -21.58 10.65
CA SER A 279 5.24 -21.96 12.02
C SER A 279 4.37 -21.12 12.98
N HIS A 280 4.13 -21.63 14.19
CA HIS A 280 3.38 -20.87 15.19
C HIS A 280 4.02 -19.51 15.49
N GLU A 281 5.36 -19.43 15.48
CA GLU A 281 6.11 -18.20 15.74
C GLU A 281 5.96 -17.18 14.60
N ASP A 282 6.02 -17.64 13.34
CA ASP A 282 5.81 -16.80 12.16
C ASP A 282 4.37 -16.29 12.08
N SER A 283 3.39 -17.15 12.42
CA SER A 283 1.98 -16.75 12.49
C SER A 283 1.75 -15.67 13.56
N VAL A 284 2.42 -15.76 14.71
CA VAL A 284 2.32 -14.73 15.76
C VAL A 284 2.95 -13.42 15.28
N LEU A 285 4.14 -13.45 14.67
CA LEU A 285 4.79 -12.25 14.13
C LEU A 285 3.93 -11.59 13.04
N ALA A 286 3.37 -12.37 12.12
CA ALA A 286 2.45 -11.87 11.10
C ALA A 286 1.21 -11.21 11.70
N SER A 287 0.62 -11.79 12.76
CA SER A 287 -0.48 -11.14 13.49
C SER A 287 -0.07 -9.81 14.13
N LEU A 288 1.14 -9.72 14.71
CA LEU A 288 1.60 -8.47 15.32
C LEU A 288 1.80 -7.35 14.29
N CYS A 289 2.41 -7.67 13.14
CA CYS A 289 2.62 -6.71 12.04
C CYS A 289 1.30 -6.28 11.36
N ALA A 290 0.23 -7.05 11.52
CA ALA A 290 -1.08 -6.74 10.93
C ALA A 290 -1.94 -5.81 11.81
N ILE A 291 -1.54 -5.51 13.05
CA ILE A 291 -2.29 -4.60 13.93
C ILE A 291 -1.94 -3.15 13.55
N HIS A 292 -2.95 -2.35 13.25
CA HIS A 292 -2.78 -0.95 12.86
C HIS A 292 -2.38 -0.05 14.05
N HIS A 293 -1.72 1.08 13.78
CA HIS A 293 -1.33 2.03 14.84
C HIS A 293 -2.54 2.56 15.61
N ALA A 294 -3.65 2.76 14.90
CA ALA A 294 -4.89 3.25 15.48
C ALA A 294 -5.51 2.23 16.47
N ASP A 295 -5.40 0.93 16.19
CA ASP A 295 -5.85 -0.15 17.08
C ASP A 295 -4.98 -0.22 18.34
N TRP A 296 -3.66 -0.15 18.17
CA TRP A 296 -2.72 -0.08 19.29
C TRP A 296 -2.98 1.14 20.17
N LEU A 297 -3.19 2.31 19.55
CA LEU A 297 -3.51 3.55 20.23
C LEU A 297 -4.81 3.41 21.04
N ALA A 298 -5.90 2.97 20.41
CA ALA A 298 -7.19 2.84 21.06
C ALA A 298 -7.15 1.84 22.23
N ALA A 299 -6.53 0.68 22.03
CA ALA A 299 -6.37 -0.34 23.07
C ALA A 299 -5.58 0.20 24.27
N ILE A 300 -4.42 0.82 24.03
CA ILE A 300 -3.51 1.27 25.09
C ILE A 300 -4.09 2.50 25.81
N VAL A 301 -4.72 3.42 25.10
CA VAL A 301 -5.41 4.57 25.71
C VAL A 301 -6.56 4.11 26.60
N ALA A 302 -7.38 3.17 26.13
CA ALA A 302 -8.48 2.62 26.93
C ALA A 302 -7.95 1.95 28.21
N LEU A 303 -6.97 1.04 28.09
CA LEU A 303 -6.36 0.37 29.23
C LEU A 303 -5.72 1.36 30.22
N THR A 304 -5.08 2.42 29.71
CA THR A 304 -4.45 3.44 30.55
C THR A 304 -5.49 4.29 31.29
N ARG A 305 -6.62 4.63 30.64
CA ARG A 305 -7.74 5.36 31.26
C ARG A 305 -8.44 4.55 32.35
N TYR A 306 -8.64 3.25 32.14
CA TYR A 306 -9.29 2.38 33.14
C TYR A 306 -8.36 2.00 34.30
N GLY A 307 -7.06 1.84 34.03
CA GLY A 307 -6.07 1.49 35.04
C GLY A 307 -6.10 0.03 35.50
N PRO A 308 -5.30 -0.33 36.52
CA PRO A 308 -5.11 -1.71 36.94
C PRO A 308 -6.41 -2.35 37.42
N GLY A 309 -6.62 -3.63 37.08
CA GLY A 309 -7.84 -4.36 37.42
C GLY A 309 -8.88 -4.44 36.30
N VAL A 310 -8.67 -3.74 35.18
CA VAL A 310 -9.51 -3.88 33.98
C VAL A 310 -9.19 -5.18 33.25
N LEU A 311 -10.22 -5.82 32.69
CA LEU A 311 -10.05 -6.97 31.80
C LEU A 311 -9.43 -6.51 30.47
N ALA A 312 -8.40 -7.22 30.04
CA ALA A 312 -7.63 -7.00 28.82
C ALA A 312 -7.53 -8.31 28.01
N SER A 313 -8.65 -9.05 27.94
CA SER A 313 -8.81 -10.19 27.03
C SER A 313 -8.93 -9.71 25.58
N PRO A 314 -8.65 -10.55 24.56
CA PRO A 314 -8.74 -10.16 23.16
C PRO A 314 -10.12 -9.57 22.79
N GLU A 315 -11.20 -10.19 23.27
CA GLU A 315 -12.58 -9.74 23.02
C GLU A 315 -12.82 -8.34 23.63
N ARG A 316 -12.24 -8.10 24.81
CA ARG A 316 -12.39 -6.84 25.52
C ARG A 316 -11.58 -5.73 24.86
N ILE A 317 -10.38 -6.05 24.36
CA ILE A 317 -9.55 -5.11 23.60
C ILE A 317 -10.23 -4.73 22.29
N ALA A 318 -10.73 -5.71 21.53
CA ALA A 318 -11.47 -5.47 20.30
C ALA A 318 -12.67 -4.54 20.54
N ARG A 319 -13.38 -4.72 21.67
CA ARG A 319 -14.46 -3.80 22.07
C ARG A 319 -13.96 -2.39 22.39
N PHE A 320 -12.81 -2.24 23.06
CA PHE A 320 -12.24 -0.91 23.32
C PHE A 320 -11.87 -0.18 22.03
N ILE A 321 -11.38 -0.91 21.03
CA ILE A 321 -11.06 -0.39 19.71
C ILE A 321 -12.35 0.05 19.01
N ALA A 322 -13.35 -0.83 18.93
CA ALA A 322 -14.65 -0.51 18.29
C ALA A 322 -15.40 0.66 18.96
N ASP A 323 -15.28 0.81 20.28
CA ASP A 323 -15.92 1.91 21.04
C ASP A 323 -15.12 3.24 20.98
N SER A 324 -13.96 3.28 20.30
CA SER A 324 -13.09 4.46 20.24
C SER A 324 -13.65 5.53 19.31
N GLU A 325 -13.93 6.73 19.84
CA GLU A 325 -14.40 7.89 19.06
C GLU A 325 -13.39 8.39 18.03
N ASP A 326 -12.12 7.98 18.15
CA ASP A 326 -11.02 8.40 17.29
C ASP A 326 -10.89 7.55 16.00
N LEU A 327 -11.65 6.45 15.87
CA LEU A 327 -11.70 5.61 14.67
C LEU A 327 -12.93 5.97 13.83
N VAL A 328 -12.71 6.42 12.59
CA VAL A 328 -13.78 6.65 11.60
C VAL A 328 -14.17 5.32 10.94
N SER A 329 -14.52 4.28 11.72
CA SER A 329 -15.14 3.08 11.15
C SER A 329 -16.67 3.18 11.22
N GLU A 330 -17.35 2.52 10.30
CA GLU A 330 -18.79 2.32 10.41
C GLU A 330 -19.09 1.57 11.71
N PRO A 331 -20.06 2.00 12.52
CA PRO A 331 -20.31 1.38 13.82
C PRO A 331 -20.74 -0.08 13.64
N ASP A 332 -20.02 -0.99 14.33
CA ASP A 332 -20.36 -2.40 14.55
C ASP A 332 -20.35 -3.32 13.30
N ASP A 333 -19.30 -3.31 12.46
CA ASP A 333 -19.06 -4.47 11.57
C ASP A 333 -18.59 -5.68 12.40
N PRO A 334 -19.39 -6.76 12.50
CA PRO A 334 -18.99 -7.95 13.25
C PRO A 334 -17.75 -8.65 12.68
N GLU A 335 -17.48 -8.53 11.38
CA GLU A 335 -16.32 -9.16 10.74
C GLU A 335 -15.02 -8.43 11.12
N GLU A 336 -15.05 -7.09 11.20
CA GLU A 336 -13.91 -6.27 11.67
C GLU A 336 -13.61 -6.53 13.15
N LEU A 337 -14.65 -6.67 13.97
CA LEU A 337 -14.48 -6.97 15.40
C LEU A 337 -13.85 -8.36 15.62
N GLU A 338 -14.32 -9.38 14.89
CA GLU A 338 -13.75 -10.73 14.94
C GLU A 338 -12.30 -10.75 14.43
N ALA A 339 -11.99 -10.02 13.36
CA ALA A 339 -10.63 -9.89 12.85
C ALA A 339 -9.69 -9.26 13.91
N THR A 340 -10.14 -8.18 14.56
CA THR A 340 -9.37 -7.51 15.63
C THR A 340 -9.12 -8.44 16.82
N GLU A 341 -10.16 -9.16 17.27
CA GLU A 341 -10.05 -10.15 18.34
C GLU A 341 -9.02 -11.24 18.01
N MET A 342 -9.03 -11.74 16.78
CA MET A 342 -8.09 -12.75 16.30
C MET A 342 -6.64 -12.25 16.33
N LEU A 343 -6.39 -10.99 15.94
CA LEU A 343 -5.04 -10.40 16.02
C LEU A 343 -4.55 -10.30 17.48
N PHE A 344 -5.40 -9.80 18.39
CA PHE A 344 -5.03 -9.64 19.80
C PHE A 344 -4.90 -10.97 20.57
N THR A 345 -5.42 -12.09 20.04
CA THR A 345 -5.16 -13.43 20.56
C THR A 345 -3.66 -13.80 20.52
N SER A 346 -2.91 -13.23 19.57
CA SER A 346 -1.45 -13.38 19.50
C SER A 346 -0.71 -12.46 20.50
N VAL A 347 -1.34 -11.35 20.91
CA VAL A 347 -0.76 -10.33 21.81
C VAL A 347 -0.87 -10.74 23.28
N THR A 348 -2.05 -11.18 23.73
CA THR A 348 -2.30 -11.40 25.17
C THR A 348 -1.39 -12.44 25.83
N PRO A 349 -0.94 -13.54 25.16
CA PRO A 349 0.02 -14.46 25.75
C PRO A 349 1.40 -13.83 25.98
N LEU A 350 1.84 -12.96 25.07
CA LEU A 350 3.10 -12.22 25.18
C LEU A 350 3.00 -11.17 26.30
N TRP A 351 1.88 -10.48 26.40
CA TRP A 351 1.58 -9.56 27.50
C TRP A 351 1.55 -10.26 28.87
N ALA A 352 0.93 -11.44 28.95
CA ALA A 352 0.93 -12.25 30.16
C ALA A 352 2.37 -12.68 30.52
N HIS A 353 3.19 -13.01 29.53
CA HIS A 353 4.60 -13.32 29.73
C HIS A 353 5.39 -12.10 30.24
N LEU A 354 5.09 -10.89 29.76
CA LEU A 354 5.69 -9.64 30.25
C LEU A 354 5.16 -9.21 31.62
N GLY A 355 4.07 -9.80 32.10
CA GLY A 355 3.38 -9.38 33.31
C GLY A 355 2.57 -8.09 33.12
N ILE A 356 2.27 -7.72 31.88
CA ILE A 356 1.35 -6.62 31.54
C ILE A 356 -0.06 -6.98 32.00
N VAL A 357 -0.46 -8.22 31.75
CA VAL A 357 -1.69 -8.82 32.28
C VAL A 357 -1.37 -10.01 33.18
N ASP A 358 -2.27 -10.34 34.10
CA ASP A 358 -2.16 -11.53 34.91
C ASP A 358 -2.76 -12.78 34.21
N LYS A 359 -2.85 -13.90 34.93
CA LYS A 359 -3.40 -15.16 34.38
C LYS A 359 -4.89 -15.11 34.06
N ALA A 360 -5.60 -14.13 34.58
CA ALA A 360 -7.01 -13.87 34.30
C ALA A 360 -7.17 -12.75 33.27
N GLU A 361 -6.08 -12.40 32.57
CA GLU A 361 -6.04 -11.34 31.54
C GLU A 361 -6.41 -9.97 32.13
N VAL A 362 -6.14 -9.76 33.42
CA VAL A 362 -6.41 -8.49 34.09
C VAL A 362 -5.16 -7.62 34.04
N LEU A 363 -5.32 -6.36 33.65
CA LEU A 363 -4.23 -5.38 33.58
C LEU A 363 -3.57 -5.19 34.95
N THR A 364 -2.25 -5.37 35.00
CA THR A 364 -1.45 -5.22 36.23
C THR A 364 -0.95 -3.77 36.39
N PRO A 365 -0.44 -3.39 37.59
CA PRO A 365 0.27 -2.13 37.76
C PRO A 365 1.48 -1.98 36.82
N LEU A 366 2.17 -3.08 36.51
CA LEU A 366 3.28 -3.10 35.54
C LEU A 366 2.80 -2.77 34.13
N GLY A 367 1.69 -3.39 33.69
CA GLY A 367 1.08 -3.10 32.41
C GLY A 367 0.60 -1.65 32.32
N TRP A 368 -0.07 -1.15 33.35
CA TRP A 368 -0.57 0.23 33.40
C TRP A 368 0.55 1.27 33.33
N TRP A 369 1.66 1.03 34.03
CA TRP A 369 2.83 1.91 33.98
C TRP A 369 3.60 1.81 32.66
N GLY A 370 3.74 0.59 32.13
CA GLY A 370 4.71 0.28 31.09
C GLY A 370 4.16 0.34 29.66
N LEU A 371 2.88 -0.01 29.43
CA LEU A 371 2.28 -0.01 28.08
C LEU A 371 2.38 1.34 27.36
N PRO A 372 1.94 2.48 27.94
CA PRO A 372 2.04 3.76 27.25
C PRO A 372 3.49 4.16 26.95
N LYS A 373 4.43 3.84 27.85
CA LYS A 373 5.87 4.10 27.65
C LYS A 373 6.48 3.22 26.56
N ALA A 374 6.06 1.97 26.49
CA ALA A 374 6.48 1.03 25.46
C ALA A 374 5.99 1.48 24.08
N LEU A 375 4.74 1.94 23.99
CA LEU A 375 4.17 2.45 22.74
C LEU A 375 4.81 3.77 22.31
N GLU A 376 5.03 4.70 23.25
CA GLU A 376 5.76 5.93 22.96
C GLU A 376 7.18 5.62 22.46
N ARG A 377 7.87 4.64 23.05
CA ARG A 377 9.19 4.21 22.60
C ARG A 377 9.16 3.60 21.20
N ALA A 378 8.17 2.74 20.92
CA ALA A 378 8.00 2.09 19.63
C ALA A 378 7.92 3.11 18.48
N TRP A 379 7.18 4.20 18.67
CA TRP A 379 6.90 5.20 17.64
C TRP A 379 7.81 6.44 17.68
N SER A 380 8.74 6.52 18.64
CA SER A 380 9.68 7.66 18.72
C SER A 380 10.97 7.44 17.92
N GLY A 381 11.17 6.25 17.32
CA GLY A 381 12.33 5.93 16.49
C GLY A 381 13.67 5.74 17.24
N ASP A 382 13.63 5.47 18.56
CA ASP A 382 14.80 5.37 19.46
C ASP A 382 15.18 3.94 19.90
#